data_AF-A0A8J7HUT5-F1
#
_entry.id   AF-A0A8J7HUT5-F1
#
_cell.length_a   1.000
_cell.length_b   1.000
_cell.length_c   1.000
_cell.angle_alpha   90.00
_cell.angle_beta   90.00
_cell.angle_gamma   90.00
#
_symmetry.space_group_name_H-M   'P 1'
#
loop_
_entity.id
_entity.type
_entity.pdbx_description
1 polymer ?
#
loop_
_entity_poly.entity_id
_entity_poly.type
_entity_poly.pdbx_seq_one_letter_code
_entity_poly.pdbx_strand_id
1 'polypeptide(L)'
;MKLKPKITIADHFAQMSDPRIDRTKRHKLIDILTIAICAVICGADSWVAIELYGCTKFEWLKTFLELPNGIPSHDTFARVFAQLNPQQFQSCFLNWMKSVQTITSSEVVAIDGKTLCGSYDKSNDSCAIQMVSAWATTNKLVLGQVKVNSKSNEITAIPELLKVLELSGCIVTIDAIGCQKEIVKLITEKSADYVITLKKNQGNLYDEVEK
;
A
#
# COMPACT_ATOMS: atom_id res chain seq x y z
N MET A 1 30.07 -9.36 -15.84
CA MET A 1 28.74 -9.03 -16.39
C MET A 1 27.77 -9.02 -15.21
N LYS A 2 27.37 -7.83 -14.71
CA LYS A 2 26.44 -7.74 -13.57
C LYS A 2 25.09 -8.25 -14.04
N LEU A 3 24.60 -9.34 -13.44
CA LEU A 3 23.26 -9.85 -13.69
C LEU A 3 22.28 -8.73 -13.39
N LYS A 4 21.60 -8.19 -14.42
CA LYS A 4 20.43 -7.34 -14.18
C LYS A 4 19.41 -8.21 -13.45
N PRO A 5 18.88 -7.78 -12.29
CA PRO A 5 17.74 -8.44 -11.68
C PRO A 5 16.65 -8.56 -12.74
N LYS A 6 16.03 -9.75 -12.88
CA LYS A 6 14.96 -9.99 -13.87
C LYS A 6 13.74 -9.07 -13.68
N ILE A 7 13.62 -8.45 -12.50
CA ILE A 7 12.49 -7.63 -12.07
C ILE A 7 13.06 -6.44 -11.30
N THR A 8 12.83 -5.22 -11.78
CA THR A 8 13.28 -3.99 -11.09
C THR A 8 12.12 -3.04 -10.79
N ILE A 9 12.29 -2.18 -9.79
CA ILE A 9 11.34 -1.08 -9.51
C ILE A 9 11.16 -0.22 -10.77
N ALA A 10 12.24 0.00 -11.55
CA ALA A 10 12.19 0.76 -12.78
C ALA A 10 11.19 0.21 -13.81
N ASP A 11 11.12 -1.12 -13.96
CA ASP A 11 10.22 -1.74 -14.94
C ASP A 11 8.74 -1.56 -14.56
N HIS A 12 8.42 -1.69 -13.27
CA HIS A 12 7.04 -1.57 -12.79
C HIS A 12 6.54 -0.13 -12.69
N PHE A 13 7.46 0.83 -12.51
CA PHE A 13 7.16 2.26 -12.49
C PHE A 13 7.35 2.95 -13.84
N ALA A 14 7.73 2.22 -14.90
CA ALA A 14 7.93 2.78 -16.24
C ALA A 14 6.66 3.41 -16.84
N GLN A 15 5.48 2.91 -16.46
CA GLN A 15 4.18 3.43 -16.90
C GLN A 15 3.71 4.64 -16.08
N MET A 16 4.50 5.09 -15.10
CA MET A 16 4.14 6.24 -14.28
C MET A 16 4.34 7.54 -15.04
N SER A 17 3.29 8.35 -15.10
CA SER A 17 3.36 9.66 -15.73
C SER A 17 4.11 10.64 -14.82
N ASP A 18 5.05 11.40 -15.39
CA ASP A 18 5.77 12.45 -14.65
C ASP A 18 4.93 13.74 -14.66
N PRO A 19 4.32 14.14 -13.52
CA PRO A 19 3.45 15.30 -13.46
C PRO A 19 4.21 16.63 -13.53
N ARG A 20 5.55 16.59 -13.46
CA ARG A 20 6.38 17.79 -13.51
C ARG A 20 6.42 18.37 -14.93
N ILE A 21 6.57 19.68 -14.99
CA ILE A 21 6.84 20.40 -16.24
C ILE A 21 8.25 20.04 -16.75
N ASP A 22 8.43 19.82 -18.04
CA ASP A 22 9.70 19.33 -18.61
C ASP A 22 10.92 20.17 -18.21
N ARG A 23 10.80 21.51 -18.19
CA ARG A 23 11.89 22.42 -17.79
C ARG A 23 12.35 22.26 -16.33
N THR A 24 11.56 21.62 -15.46
CA THR A 24 11.88 21.42 -14.04
C THR A 24 12.39 20.01 -13.73
N LYS A 25 12.53 19.14 -14.73
CA LYS A 25 12.98 17.74 -14.60
C LYS A 25 14.52 17.62 -14.53
N ARG A 26 15.12 18.09 -13.44
CA ARG A 26 16.56 17.90 -13.19
C ARG A 26 16.92 16.46 -12.80
N HIS A 27 16.06 15.80 -12.02
CA HIS A 27 16.27 14.41 -11.61
C HIS A 27 15.26 13.49 -12.29
N LYS A 28 15.69 12.30 -12.69
CA LYS A 28 14.78 11.30 -13.27
C LYS A 28 13.71 10.93 -12.26
N LEU A 29 12.46 10.78 -12.73
CA LEU A 29 11.36 10.39 -11.86
C LEU A 29 11.67 9.05 -11.18
N ILE A 30 12.18 8.09 -11.94
CA ILE A 30 12.48 6.76 -11.39
C ILE A 30 13.55 6.77 -10.29
N ASP A 31 14.55 7.65 -10.41
CA ASP A 31 15.58 7.80 -9.38
C ASP A 31 14.96 8.32 -8.08
N ILE A 32 14.10 9.35 -8.18
CA ILE A 32 13.38 9.92 -7.05
C ILE A 32 12.53 8.85 -6.35
N LEU A 33 11.73 8.10 -7.11
CA LEU A 33 10.86 7.07 -6.55
C LEU A 33 11.64 5.94 -5.89
N THR A 34 12.71 5.47 -6.55
CA THR A 34 13.53 4.37 -6.04
C THR A 34 14.24 4.75 -4.74
N ILE A 35 14.83 5.95 -4.68
CA ILE A 35 15.49 6.44 -3.45
C ILE A 35 14.48 6.53 -2.31
N ALA A 36 13.30 7.10 -2.55
CA ALA A 36 12.27 7.26 -1.53
C ALA A 36 11.79 5.90 -1.00
N ILE A 37 11.53 4.93 -1.86
CA ILE A 37 11.12 3.57 -1.46
C ILE A 37 12.21 2.91 -0.61
N CYS A 38 13.46 2.93 -1.05
CA CYS A 38 14.57 2.35 -0.29
C CYS A 38 14.75 3.03 1.08
N ALA A 39 14.66 4.36 1.12
CA ALA A 39 14.79 5.13 2.36
C ALA A 39 13.68 4.76 3.36
N VAL A 40 12.42 4.69 2.93
CA VAL A 40 11.28 4.35 3.79
C VAL A 40 11.39 2.91 4.31
N ILE A 41 11.81 1.96 3.47
CA ILE A 41 12.08 0.57 3.92
C ILE A 41 13.17 0.55 5.00
N CYS A 42 14.17 1.43 4.90
CA CYS A 42 15.21 1.60 5.90
C CYS A 42 14.79 2.44 7.12
N GLY A 43 13.50 2.81 7.23
CA GLY A 43 12.95 3.52 8.38
C GLY A 43 12.97 5.04 8.28
N ALA A 44 13.23 5.63 7.10
CA ALA A 44 13.06 7.07 6.91
C ALA A 44 11.57 7.45 6.95
N ASP A 45 11.22 8.39 7.83
CA ASP A 45 9.84 8.83 8.08
C ASP A 45 9.60 10.31 7.70
N SER A 46 10.61 10.98 7.13
CA SER A 46 10.53 12.38 6.69
C SER A 46 11.30 12.62 5.40
N TRP A 47 10.95 13.69 4.67
CA TRP A 47 11.64 14.07 3.44
C TRP A 47 13.13 14.38 3.67
N VAL A 48 13.46 14.97 4.82
CA VAL A 48 14.84 15.24 5.25
C VAL A 48 15.59 13.92 5.49
N ALA A 49 14.95 12.93 6.14
CA ALA A 49 15.52 11.62 6.32
C ALA A 49 15.74 10.87 4.99
N ILE A 50 14.84 11.05 4.01
CA ILE A 50 14.98 10.48 2.67
C ILE A 50 16.18 11.10 1.92
N GLU A 51 16.33 12.43 1.97
CA GLU A 51 17.52 13.09 1.41
C GLU A 51 18.80 12.61 2.08
N LEU A 52 18.81 12.55 3.43
CA LEU A 52 19.96 12.05 4.20
C LEU A 52 20.32 10.61 3.80
N TYR A 53 19.33 9.73 3.66
CA TYR A 53 19.54 8.36 3.18
C TYR A 53 20.19 8.37 1.79
N GLY A 54 19.65 9.16 0.86
CA GLY A 54 20.17 9.30 -0.49
C GLY A 54 21.64 9.72 -0.50
N CYS A 55 21.98 10.75 0.26
CA CYS A 55 23.36 11.25 0.40
C CYS A 55 24.28 10.20 1.05
N THR A 56 23.82 9.54 2.10
CA THR A 56 24.60 8.52 2.84
C THR A 56 24.86 7.27 2.01
N LYS A 57 23.90 6.89 1.15
CA LYS A 57 23.97 5.69 0.32
C LYS A 57 24.30 6.01 -1.14
N PHE A 58 24.80 7.20 -1.44
CA PHE A 58 25.02 7.69 -2.80
C PHE A 58 25.84 6.70 -3.65
N GLU A 59 26.97 6.23 -3.13
CA GLU A 59 27.85 5.29 -3.85
C GLU A 59 27.14 3.97 -4.19
N TRP A 60 26.29 3.46 -3.29
CA TRP A 60 25.51 2.25 -3.52
C TRP A 60 24.39 2.48 -4.54
N LEU A 61 23.66 3.59 -4.41
CA LEU A 61 22.57 3.97 -5.32
C LEU A 61 23.08 4.15 -6.76
N LYS A 62 24.25 4.74 -6.93
CA LYS A 62 24.89 4.94 -8.24
C LYS A 62 25.28 3.63 -8.95
N THR A 63 25.28 2.49 -8.24
CA THR A 63 25.54 1.20 -8.88
C THR A 63 24.40 0.72 -9.78
N PHE A 64 23.19 1.26 -9.62
CA PHE A 64 22.00 0.88 -10.40
C PHE A 64 21.08 2.06 -10.80
N LEU A 65 21.30 3.27 -10.28
CA LEU A 65 20.62 4.50 -10.69
C LEU A 65 21.54 5.41 -11.52
N GLU A 66 20.96 6.22 -12.39
CA GLU A 66 21.72 7.14 -13.24
C GLU A 66 22.14 8.42 -12.52
N LEU A 67 21.26 9.00 -11.68
CA LEU A 67 21.52 10.16 -10.84
C LEU A 67 22.19 11.33 -11.59
N PRO A 68 21.62 11.81 -12.72
CA PRO A 68 22.28 12.79 -13.60
C PRO A 68 22.66 14.11 -12.90
N ASN A 69 21.94 14.46 -11.85
CA ASN A 69 22.17 15.65 -11.03
C ASN A 69 22.36 15.31 -9.55
N GLY A 70 22.79 14.08 -9.23
CA GLY A 70 22.94 13.61 -7.87
C GLY A 70 21.62 13.39 -7.13
N ILE A 71 21.67 13.44 -5.80
CA ILE A 71 20.54 13.20 -4.91
C ILE A 71 19.59 14.41 -4.91
N PRO A 72 18.28 14.21 -5.13
CA PRO A 72 17.29 15.28 -4.99
C PRO A 72 17.23 15.81 -3.56
N SER A 73 16.95 17.11 -3.40
CA SER A 73 16.68 17.69 -2.08
C SER A 73 15.34 17.21 -1.50
N HIS A 74 15.17 17.32 -0.18
CA HIS A 74 13.89 17.04 0.51
C HIS A 74 12.71 17.81 -0.11
N ASP A 75 12.89 19.07 -0.52
CA ASP A 75 11.87 19.85 -1.23
C ASP A 75 11.47 19.23 -2.58
N THR A 76 12.43 18.62 -3.29
CA THR A 76 12.17 17.96 -4.57
C THR A 76 11.37 16.68 -4.36
N PHE A 77 11.70 15.89 -3.33
CA PHE A 77 10.88 14.74 -2.95
C PHE A 77 9.46 15.18 -2.60
N ALA A 78 9.31 16.12 -1.67
CA ALA A 78 8.01 16.60 -1.22
C ALA A 78 7.14 17.09 -2.38
N ARG A 79 7.68 17.95 -3.25
CA ARG A 79 6.95 18.51 -4.40
C ARG A 79 6.54 17.43 -5.41
N VAL A 80 7.41 16.46 -5.70
CA VAL A 80 7.09 15.38 -6.64
C VAL A 80 5.96 14.54 -6.08
N PHE A 81 6.11 14.02 -4.86
CA PHE A 81 5.10 13.14 -4.25
C PHE A 81 3.75 13.83 -4.06
N ALA A 82 3.73 15.14 -3.79
CA ALA A 82 2.49 15.92 -3.73
C ALA A 82 1.74 16.02 -5.07
N GLN A 83 2.44 15.86 -6.20
CA GLN A 83 1.87 15.96 -7.55
C GLN A 83 1.58 14.60 -8.19
N LEU A 84 2.09 13.50 -7.62
CA LEU A 84 1.88 12.16 -8.18
C LEU A 84 0.39 11.79 -8.11
N ASN A 85 -0.09 11.12 -9.15
CA ASN A 85 -1.40 10.48 -9.10
C ASN A 85 -1.35 9.30 -8.10
N PRO A 86 -2.09 9.35 -6.98
CA PRO A 86 -2.00 8.32 -5.95
C PRO A 86 -2.45 6.94 -6.43
N GLN A 87 -3.49 6.87 -7.27
CA GLN A 87 -4.03 5.61 -7.80
C GLN A 87 -3.05 4.94 -8.75
N GLN A 88 -2.40 5.72 -9.63
CA GLN A 88 -1.38 5.20 -10.54
C GLN A 88 -0.16 4.72 -9.76
N PHE A 89 0.30 5.49 -8.78
CA PHE A 89 1.41 5.11 -7.91
C PHE A 89 1.12 3.79 -7.18
N GLN A 90 -0.06 3.68 -6.54
CA GLN A 90 -0.49 2.47 -5.87
C GLN A 90 -0.54 1.27 -6.81
N SER A 91 -1.04 1.43 -8.03
CA SER A 91 -1.12 0.35 -9.01
C SER A 91 0.27 -0.16 -9.42
N CYS A 92 1.21 0.75 -9.72
CA CYS A 92 2.60 0.40 -10.02
C CYS A 92 3.27 -0.33 -8.84
N PHE A 93 3.08 0.19 -7.62
CA PHE A 93 3.64 -0.38 -6.41
C PHE A 93 3.09 -1.80 -6.15
N LEU A 94 1.77 -1.99 -6.25
CA LEU A 94 1.15 -3.31 -6.09
C LEU A 94 1.63 -4.31 -7.14
N ASN A 95 1.80 -3.87 -8.40
CA ASN A 95 2.33 -4.74 -9.45
C ASN A 95 3.78 -5.16 -9.19
N TRP A 96 4.60 -4.25 -8.65
CA TRP A 96 5.95 -4.59 -8.21
C TRP A 96 5.93 -5.56 -7.01
N MET A 97 5.07 -5.33 -6.01
CA MET A 97 4.98 -6.22 -4.87
C MET A 97 4.50 -7.62 -5.26
N LYS A 98 3.55 -7.73 -6.19
CA LYS A 98 3.07 -9.00 -6.74
C LYS A 98 4.16 -9.80 -7.45
N SER A 99 5.13 -9.13 -8.10
CA SER A 99 6.22 -9.82 -8.79
C SER A 99 7.31 -10.33 -7.82
N VAL A 100 7.34 -9.80 -6.60
CA VAL A 100 8.24 -10.24 -5.52
C VAL A 100 7.57 -11.25 -4.59
N GLN A 101 6.23 -11.26 -4.52
CA GLN A 101 5.47 -12.18 -3.68
C GLN A 101 5.67 -13.64 -4.11
N THR A 102 5.84 -14.53 -3.14
CA THR A 102 5.73 -15.97 -3.36
C THR A 102 4.28 -16.39 -3.13
N ILE A 103 3.67 -17.09 -4.08
CA ILE A 103 2.32 -17.63 -3.92
C ILE A 103 2.39 -18.73 -2.86
N THR A 104 1.83 -18.44 -1.70
CA THR A 104 1.74 -19.35 -0.55
C THR A 104 0.33 -19.89 -0.47
N SER A 105 0.16 -21.20 -0.63
CA SER A 105 -1.10 -21.87 -0.29
C SER A 105 -1.36 -21.70 1.21
N SER A 106 -2.62 -21.47 1.60
CA SER A 106 -3.03 -21.26 3.00
C SER A 106 -2.45 -19.99 3.65
N GLU A 107 -2.16 -18.95 2.87
CA GLU A 107 -1.81 -17.63 3.40
C GLU A 107 -2.95 -17.05 4.24
N VAL A 108 -2.62 -16.50 5.41
CA VAL A 108 -3.59 -15.77 6.23
C VAL A 108 -3.54 -14.30 5.84
N VAL A 109 -4.67 -13.80 5.35
CA VAL A 109 -4.87 -12.41 4.90
C VAL A 109 -5.73 -11.68 5.93
N ALA A 110 -5.13 -10.76 6.68
CA ALA A 110 -5.82 -9.94 7.65
C ALA A 110 -6.34 -8.65 7.01
N ILE A 111 -7.64 -8.38 7.16
CA ILE A 111 -8.26 -7.14 6.72
C ILE A 111 -8.51 -6.27 7.94
N ASP A 112 -7.93 -5.07 7.93
CA ASP A 112 -7.95 -4.17 9.08
C ASP A 112 -8.07 -2.70 8.64
N GLY A 113 -8.80 -1.94 9.44
CA GLY A 113 -9.05 -0.51 9.29
C GLY A 113 -8.07 0.33 10.12
N LYS A 114 -7.48 1.35 9.52
CA LYS A 114 -6.54 2.28 10.17
C LYS A 114 -6.88 3.72 9.84
N THR A 115 -6.88 4.56 10.87
CA THR A 115 -6.88 6.02 10.70
C THR A 115 -5.43 6.51 10.65
N LEU A 116 -5.05 7.22 9.59
CA LEU A 116 -3.70 7.75 9.44
C LEU A 116 -3.49 8.90 10.43
N CYS A 117 -2.46 8.77 11.27
CA CYS A 117 -2.05 9.82 12.18
C CYS A 117 -1.61 11.07 11.41
N GLY A 118 -2.05 12.25 11.83
CA GLY A 118 -1.67 13.54 11.21
C GLY A 118 -2.30 13.81 9.84
N SER A 119 -3.27 13.01 9.40
CA SER A 119 -3.91 13.15 8.08
C SER A 119 -5.11 14.12 8.04
N TYR A 120 -5.42 14.76 9.17
CA TYR A 120 -6.50 15.74 9.26
C TYR A 120 -6.06 17.07 8.62
N ASP A 121 -6.87 17.59 7.71
CA ASP A 121 -6.62 18.88 7.07
C ASP A 121 -7.65 19.90 7.56
N LYS A 122 -7.21 20.73 8.53
CA LYS A 122 -7.98 21.85 9.09
C LYS A 122 -8.36 22.89 8.03
N SER A 123 -7.52 23.08 7.02
CA SER A 123 -7.71 24.16 6.04
C SER A 123 -8.81 23.85 5.04
N ASN A 124 -9.01 22.56 4.72
CA ASN A 124 -10.05 22.08 3.80
C ASN A 124 -11.18 21.31 4.52
N ASP A 125 -11.28 21.45 5.85
CA ASP A 125 -12.25 20.77 6.72
C ASP A 125 -12.40 19.27 6.42
N SER A 126 -11.28 18.62 6.11
CA SER A 126 -11.26 17.23 5.66
C SER A 126 -10.97 16.31 6.83
N CYS A 127 -11.88 15.37 7.08
CA CYS A 127 -11.74 14.34 8.11
C CYS A 127 -10.46 13.52 7.90
N ALA A 128 -9.95 12.96 9.00
CA ALA A 128 -8.77 12.09 8.96
C ALA A 128 -8.96 10.95 7.96
N ILE A 129 -7.89 10.61 7.24
CA ILE A 129 -7.92 9.55 6.23
C ILE A 129 -8.03 8.21 6.96
N GLN A 130 -9.13 7.52 6.69
CA GLN A 130 -9.33 6.13 7.06
C GLN A 130 -8.99 5.23 5.87
N MET A 131 -8.25 4.17 6.11
CA MET A 131 -7.92 3.15 5.11
C MET A 131 -8.25 1.77 5.63
N VAL A 132 -8.67 0.89 4.73
CA VAL A 132 -8.74 -0.56 4.96
C VAL A 132 -7.62 -1.20 4.17
N SER A 133 -6.86 -2.10 4.80
CA SER A 133 -5.73 -2.79 4.17
C SER A 133 -5.86 -4.30 4.33
N ALA A 134 -5.38 -5.04 3.33
CA ALA A 134 -5.27 -6.50 3.34
C ALA A 134 -3.80 -6.89 3.51
N TRP A 135 -3.48 -7.49 4.65
CA TRP A 135 -2.14 -7.86 5.06
C TRP A 135 -1.94 -9.37 4.98
N ALA A 136 -1.04 -9.81 4.10
CA ALA A 136 -0.56 -11.20 4.06
C ALA A 136 0.48 -11.42 5.15
N THR A 137 0.14 -12.27 6.12
CA THR A 137 0.94 -12.47 7.34
C THR A 137 2.27 -13.17 7.09
N THR A 138 2.28 -14.22 6.25
CA THR A 138 3.48 -15.02 5.94
C THR A 138 4.42 -14.21 5.05
N ASN A 139 3.87 -13.58 4.01
CA ASN A 139 4.61 -12.71 3.10
C ASN A 139 5.00 -11.35 3.70
N LYS A 140 4.46 -10.99 4.88
CA LYS A 140 4.65 -9.70 5.57
C LYS A 140 4.43 -8.50 4.64
N LEU A 141 3.31 -8.54 3.92
CA LEU A 141 3.05 -7.65 2.80
C LEU A 141 1.60 -7.14 2.80
N VAL A 142 1.41 -5.87 2.46
CA VAL A 142 0.09 -5.34 2.08
C VAL A 142 -0.24 -5.76 0.64
N LEU A 143 -1.24 -6.63 0.48
CA LEU A 143 -1.73 -7.09 -0.83
C LEU A 143 -2.61 -6.04 -1.54
N GLY A 144 -3.22 -5.15 -0.76
CA GLY A 144 -4.07 -4.09 -1.26
C GLY A 144 -4.55 -3.18 -0.14
N GLN A 145 -4.93 -1.96 -0.50
CA GLN A 145 -5.52 -1.00 0.42
C GLN A 145 -6.52 -0.10 -0.30
N VAL A 146 -7.55 0.33 0.42
CA VAL A 146 -8.58 1.24 -0.08
C VAL A 146 -8.82 2.34 0.95
N LYS A 147 -8.92 3.58 0.47
CA LYS A 147 -9.35 4.71 1.27
C LYS A 147 -10.86 4.60 1.52
N VAL A 148 -11.28 4.69 2.77
CA VAL A 148 -12.70 4.78 3.14
C VAL A 148 -13.24 6.13 2.70
N ASN A 149 -14.40 6.12 2.05
CA ASN A 149 -15.05 7.35 1.61
C ASN A 149 -15.47 8.19 2.83
N SER A 150 -15.40 9.53 2.73
CA SER A 150 -15.61 10.45 3.85
C SER A 150 -17.00 10.37 4.49
N LYS A 151 -17.99 9.83 3.79
CA LYS A 151 -19.36 9.61 4.28
C LYS A 151 -19.69 8.14 4.54
N SER A 152 -18.69 7.26 4.46
CA SER A 152 -18.89 5.81 4.57
C SER A 152 -18.03 5.21 5.68
N ASN A 153 -18.17 3.90 5.87
CA ASN A 153 -17.46 3.13 6.88
C ASN A 153 -16.68 1.97 6.24
N GLU A 154 -15.85 1.32 7.05
CA GLU A 154 -15.03 0.17 6.67
C GLU A 154 -15.86 -0.97 6.07
N ILE A 155 -17.09 -1.16 6.55
CA ILE A 155 -18.03 -2.20 6.06
C ILE A 155 -18.25 -2.09 4.55
N THR A 156 -18.33 -0.88 4.00
CA THR A 156 -18.48 -0.67 2.54
C THR A 156 -17.17 -0.75 1.77
N ALA A 157 -16.04 -0.51 2.43
CA ALA A 157 -14.71 -0.51 1.81
C ALA A 157 -14.14 -1.93 1.68
N ILE A 158 -14.43 -2.82 2.63
CA ILE A 158 -13.97 -4.22 2.64
C ILE A 158 -14.40 -4.97 1.36
N PRO A 159 -15.68 -4.92 0.91
CA PRO A 159 -16.09 -5.58 -0.33
C PRO A 159 -15.32 -5.11 -1.57
N GLU A 160 -15.06 -3.80 -1.69
CA GLU A 160 -14.29 -3.25 -2.81
C GLU A 160 -12.86 -3.75 -2.82
N LEU A 161 -12.24 -3.86 -1.65
CA LEU A 161 -10.91 -4.42 -1.50
C LEU A 161 -10.88 -5.92 -1.83
N LEU A 162 -11.85 -6.70 -1.34
CA LEU A 162 -11.93 -8.13 -1.61
C LEU A 162 -12.10 -8.44 -3.10
N LYS A 163 -12.89 -7.64 -3.84
CA LYS A 163 -13.13 -7.83 -5.29
C LYS A 163 -11.83 -7.85 -6.10
N VAL A 164 -10.87 -7.00 -5.76
CA VAL A 164 -9.60 -6.86 -6.49
C VAL A 164 -8.50 -7.82 -6.04
N LEU A 165 -8.72 -8.56 -4.95
CA LEU A 165 -7.77 -9.52 -4.42
C LEU A 165 -8.02 -10.92 -4.97
N GLU A 166 -6.94 -11.63 -5.29
CA GLU A 166 -6.94 -13.07 -5.54
C GLU A 166 -6.75 -13.78 -4.19
N LEU A 167 -7.78 -14.48 -3.73
CA LEU A 167 -7.84 -15.04 -2.36
C LEU A 167 -8.05 -16.56 -2.35
N SER A 168 -8.12 -17.20 -3.52
CA SER A 168 -8.37 -18.63 -3.62
C SER A 168 -7.36 -19.43 -2.77
N GLY A 169 -7.88 -20.27 -1.86
CA GLY A 169 -7.09 -21.06 -0.93
C GLY A 169 -6.41 -20.28 0.21
N CYS A 170 -6.77 -19.02 0.43
CA CYS A 170 -6.33 -18.20 1.56
C CYS A 170 -7.35 -18.24 2.71
N ILE A 171 -6.92 -17.89 3.92
CA ILE A 171 -7.79 -17.67 5.08
C ILE A 171 -7.89 -16.17 5.32
N VAL A 172 -9.10 -15.62 5.20
CA VAL A 172 -9.35 -14.20 5.45
C VAL A 172 -9.73 -13.99 6.91
N THR A 173 -9.03 -13.09 7.60
CA THR A 173 -9.36 -12.68 8.96
C THR A 173 -9.85 -11.25 8.98
N ILE A 174 -10.94 -11.01 9.69
CA ILE A 174 -11.55 -9.68 9.82
C ILE A 174 -11.99 -9.48 11.27
N ASP A 175 -11.91 -8.24 11.72
CA ASP A 175 -12.46 -7.84 13.02
C ASP A 175 -13.99 -7.97 13.06
N ALA A 176 -14.57 -7.66 14.22
CA ALA A 176 -15.99 -7.86 14.43
C ALA A 176 -16.89 -6.92 13.61
N ILE A 177 -16.39 -5.76 13.18
CA ILE A 177 -17.18 -4.83 12.36
C ILE A 177 -17.50 -5.44 10.98
N GLY A 178 -16.56 -6.24 10.46
CA GLY A 178 -16.68 -6.95 9.19
C GLY A 178 -17.49 -8.25 9.25
N CYS A 179 -18.02 -8.65 10.41
CA CYS A 179 -18.90 -9.80 10.55
C CYS A 179 -20.26 -9.54 9.88
N GLN A 180 -20.30 -9.61 8.55
CA GLN A 180 -21.46 -9.31 7.71
C GLN A 180 -21.69 -10.44 6.70
N LYS A 181 -22.97 -10.78 6.46
CA LYS A 181 -23.34 -11.87 5.54
C LYS A 181 -22.80 -11.69 4.13
N GLU A 182 -22.90 -10.47 3.59
CA GLU A 182 -22.41 -10.16 2.23
C GLU A 182 -20.89 -10.28 2.11
N ILE A 183 -20.14 -9.90 3.16
CA ILE A 183 -18.68 -10.04 3.19
C ILE A 183 -18.30 -11.52 3.19
N VAL A 184 -18.91 -12.32 4.06
CA VAL A 184 -18.67 -13.78 4.12
C VAL A 184 -19.00 -14.44 2.78
N LYS A 185 -20.14 -14.07 2.17
CA LYS A 185 -20.53 -14.58 0.87
C LYS A 185 -19.47 -14.31 -0.20
N LEU A 186 -18.98 -13.06 -0.28
CA LEU A 186 -17.96 -12.67 -1.24
C LEU A 186 -16.63 -13.42 -1.04
N ILE A 187 -16.25 -13.70 0.21
CA ILE A 187 -15.05 -14.51 0.53
C ILE A 187 -15.24 -15.95 0.01
N THR A 188 -16.40 -16.56 0.30
CA THR A 188 -16.69 -17.92 -0.16
C THR A 188 -16.82 -18.03 -1.68
N GLU A 189 -17.36 -17.01 -2.36
CA GLU A 189 -17.43 -16.94 -3.83
C GLU A 189 -16.03 -16.90 -4.48
N LYS A 190 -15.01 -16.47 -3.73
CA LYS A 190 -13.60 -16.46 -4.15
C LYS A 190 -12.82 -17.72 -3.77
N SER A 191 -13.50 -18.78 -3.33
CA SER A 191 -12.87 -20.04 -2.88
C SER A 191 -11.86 -19.83 -1.75
N ALA A 192 -12.15 -18.88 -0.86
CA ALA A 192 -11.34 -18.56 0.31
C ALA A 192 -12.08 -18.96 1.60
N ASP A 193 -11.32 -19.31 2.63
CA ASP A 193 -11.83 -19.59 3.97
C ASP A 193 -11.84 -18.30 4.81
N TYR A 194 -12.54 -18.29 5.95
CA TYR A 194 -12.61 -17.12 6.81
C TYR A 194 -12.58 -17.45 8.30
N VAL A 195 -12.00 -16.54 9.08
CA VAL A 195 -12.12 -16.48 10.55
C VAL A 195 -12.46 -15.05 10.92
N ILE A 196 -13.72 -14.82 11.29
CA ILE A 196 -14.22 -13.47 11.60
C ILE A 196 -14.64 -13.41 13.05
N THR A 197 -14.27 -12.33 13.73
CA THR A 197 -14.62 -12.14 15.14
C THR A 197 -16.11 -11.86 15.28
N LEU A 198 -16.78 -12.50 16.24
CA LEU A 198 -18.17 -12.24 16.58
C LEU A 198 -18.24 -11.34 17.82
N LYS A 199 -19.07 -10.29 17.78
CA LYS A 199 -19.43 -9.46 18.94
C LYS A 199 -20.94 -9.26 19.00
N LYS A 200 -21.40 -8.51 20.01
CA LYS A 200 -22.82 -8.13 20.22
C LYS A 200 -23.46 -7.35 19.07
N ASN A 201 -22.71 -6.95 18.05
CA ASN A 201 -23.26 -6.35 16.83
C ASN A 201 -24.08 -7.36 16.00
N GLN A 202 -23.97 -8.67 16.26
CA GLN A 202 -24.75 -9.72 15.62
C GLN A 202 -25.60 -10.46 16.66
N GLY A 203 -26.56 -9.75 17.28
CA GLY A 203 -27.34 -10.15 18.47
C GLY A 203 -27.67 -11.64 18.56
N ASN A 204 -28.61 -12.14 17.74
CA ASN A 204 -29.06 -13.54 17.81
C ASN A 204 -27.91 -14.55 17.67
N LEU A 205 -26.95 -14.28 16.78
CA LEU A 205 -25.80 -15.17 16.57
C LEU A 205 -24.85 -15.16 17.78
N TYR A 206 -24.65 -13.99 18.39
CA TYR A 206 -23.84 -13.86 19.60
C TYR A 206 -24.48 -14.61 20.78
N ASP A 207 -25.80 -14.43 20.97
CA ASP A 207 -26.56 -15.08 22.04
C ASP A 207 -26.59 -16.62 21.90
N GLU A 208 -26.53 -17.14 20.67
CA GLU A 208 -26.47 -18.58 20.42
C GLU A 208 -25.11 -19.20 20.77
N VAL A 209 -24.01 -18.44 20.62
CA VAL A 209 -22.63 -18.91 20.80
C VAL A 209 -22.10 -18.66 22.22
N GLU A 210 -22.63 -17.69 22.96
CA GLU A 210 -22.21 -17.35 24.34
C GLU A 210 -22.66 -18.39 25.40
N LYS A 211 -23.34 -19.47 25.00
CA LYS A 211 -23.90 -20.49 25.92
C LYS A 211 -22.85 -21.35 26.62
#